data_AF-A0A0C1TRG5-F1
#
_entry.id   AF-A0A0C1TRG5-F1
#
_cell.length_a   1.000
_cell.length_b   1.000
_cell.length_c   1.000
_cell.angle_alpha   90.00
_cell.angle_beta   90.00
_cell.angle_gamma   90.00
#
_symmetry.space_group_name_H-M   'P 1'
#
loop_
_entity.id
_entity.type
_entity.pdbx_description
1 polymer ?
#
loop_
_entity_poly.entity_id
_entity_poly.type
_entity_poly.pdbx_seq_one_letter_code
_entity_poly.pdbx_strand_id
1 'polypeptide(L)'
;MTILETSWVQGTDREIEELVRLVNEAIALELNASRLYALFQDLFPDDGEFWQALSIEEENHANLLRNGRRLFLPEGRFPRELLPESLEPLVEKNRELESLFDRYEQTPPSREEAFRTALVLEESAGELHYQRAMESRAPSWTLKVFQTLNNDDRDHATRLRDYMAAEGIAE
;
A
#
# COMPACT_ATOMS: atom_id res chain seq x y z
N MET A 1 -37.73 22.61 6.94
CA MET A 1 -36.41 22.03 7.25
C MET A 1 -36.49 20.57 6.87
N THR A 2 -36.14 20.27 5.63
CA THR A 2 -36.32 18.94 5.04
C THR A 2 -35.07 18.14 5.35
N ILE A 3 -35.24 17.05 6.11
CA ILE A 3 -34.18 16.06 6.34
C ILE A 3 -33.93 15.40 4.97
N LEU A 4 -32.77 15.68 4.39
CA LEU A 4 -32.31 14.98 3.19
C LEU A 4 -31.96 13.56 3.62
N GLU A 5 -32.75 12.59 3.16
CA GLU A 5 -32.38 11.18 3.18
C GLU A 5 -31.12 11.02 2.33
N THR A 6 -29.99 10.83 3.02
CA THR A 6 -28.73 10.47 2.37
C THR A 6 -28.92 9.09 1.75
N SER A 7 -28.90 9.04 0.43
CA SER A 7 -28.92 7.81 -0.37
C SER A 7 -27.81 6.88 0.10
N TRP A 8 -28.20 5.79 0.78
CA TRP A 8 -27.30 4.77 1.29
C TRP A 8 -26.58 4.06 0.15
N VAL A 9 -25.29 3.82 0.36
CA VAL A 9 -24.41 2.96 -0.44
C VAL A 9 -25.14 1.66 -0.80
N GLN A 10 -25.09 1.25 -2.08
CA GLN A 10 -25.65 -0.04 -2.49
C GLN A 10 -24.80 -1.18 -1.91
N GLY A 11 -25.32 -1.85 -0.88
CA GLY A 11 -24.72 -2.99 -0.19
C GLY A 11 -25.46 -3.25 1.13
N THR A 12 -25.40 -4.48 1.63
CA THR A 12 -25.80 -4.79 3.01
C THR A 12 -24.86 -4.09 4.00
N ASP A 13 -25.34 -3.78 5.21
CA ASP A 13 -24.50 -3.19 6.27
C ASP A 13 -23.20 -3.98 6.48
N ARG A 14 -23.28 -5.31 6.33
CA ARG A 14 -22.14 -6.23 6.41
C ARG A 14 -21.12 -6.03 5.28
N GLU A 15 -21.57 -5.86 4.03
CA GLU A 15 -20.67 -5.63 2.89
C GLU A 15 -19.97 -4.27 2.96
N ILE A 16 -20.65 -3.27 3.54
CA ILE A 16 -20.07 -1.95 3.79
C ILE A 16 -19.03 -2.04 4.91
N GLU A 17 -19.34 -2.73 6.00
CA GLU A 17 -18.41 -2.96 7.11
C GLU A 17 -17.14 -3.70 6.63
N GLU A 18 -17.31 -4.74 5.81
CA GLU A 18 -16.20 -5.49 5.24
C GLU A 18 -15.34 -4.63 4.31
N LEU A 19 -15.96 -3.82 3.43
CA LEU A 19 -15.23 -2.88 2.59
C LEU A 19 -14.45 -1.84 3.41
N VAL A 20 -15.04 -1.31 4.48
CA VAL A 20 -14.35 -0.37 5.38
C VAL A 20 -13.15 -1.05 6.02
N ARG A 21 -13.27 -2.31 6.45
CA ARG A 21 -12.14 -3.07 7.00
C ARG A 21 -11.05 -3.30 5.95
N LEU A 22 -11.40 -3.69 4.73
CA LEU A 22 -10.44 -3.84 3.63
C LEU A 22 -9.66 -2.55 3.37
N VAL A 23 -10.35 -1.42 3.27
CA VAL A 23 -9.69 -0.13 3.03
C VAL A 23 -8.79 0.26 4.22
N ASN A 24 -9.20 -0.02 5.45
CA ASN A 24 -8.40 0.28 6.63
C ASN A 24 -7.12 -0.57 6.70
N GLU A 25 -7.22 -1.86 6.39
CA GLU A 25 -6.06 -2.75 6.37
C GLU A 25 -5.12 -2.43 5.20
N ALA A 26 -5.65 -2.04 4.04
CA ALA A 26 -4.83 -1.54 2.93
C ALA A 26 -4.08 -0.27 3.34
N ILE A 27 -4.76 0.73 3.93
CA ILE A 27 -4.10 1.93 4.46
C ILE A 27 -3.01 1.58 5.48
N ALA A 28 -3.25 0.59 6.34
CA ALA A 28 -2.26 0.15 7.32
C ALA A 28 -1.05 -0.53 6.66
N LEU A 29 -1.27 -1.29 5.59
CA LEU A 29 -0.21 -1.94 4.81
C LEU A 29 0.77 -0.91 4.27
N GLU A 30 0.28 0.09 3.54
CA GLU A 30 1.09 1.18 2.97
C GLU A 30 1.90 1.90 4.07
N LEU A 31 1.29 2.20 5.22
CA LEU A 31 1.99 2.89 6.32
C LEU A 31 3.04 2.02 6.99
N ASN A 32 2.78 0.72 7.11
CA ASN A 32 3.73 -0.23 7.66
C ASN A 32 4.92 -0.43 6.71
N ALA A 33 4.66 -0.48 5.40
CA ALA A 33 5.68 -0.49 4.36
C ALA A 33 6.55 0.77 4.44
N SER A 34 5.92 1.96 4.43
CA SER A 34 6.59 3.24 4.57
C SER A 34 7.50 3.30 5.80
N ARG A 35 6.99 2.84 6.95
CA ARG A 35 7.74 2.81 8.23
C ARG A 35 8.92 1.85 8.16
N LEU A 36 8.76 0.70 7.51
CA LEU A 36 9.84 -0.26 7.31
C LEU A 36 10.94 0.32 6.40
N TYR A 37 10.56 1.01 5.33
CA TYR A 37 11.52 1.67 4.44
C TYR A 37 12.25 2.84 5.12
N ALA A 38 11.56 3.62 5.97
CA ALA A 38 12.22 4.63 6.79
C ALA A 38 13.24 4.02 7.76
N LEU A 39 12.94 2.84 8.35
CA LEU A 39 13.92 2.12 9.16
C LEU A 39 15.13 1.67 8.33
N PHE A 40 14.93 1.17 7.11
CA PHE A 40 16.02 0.79 6.23
C PHE A 40 16.86 2.00 5.78
N GLN A 41 16.25 3.16 5.55
CA GLN A 41 16.97 4.40 5.30
C GLN A 41 17.96 4.72 6.44
N ASP A 42 17.52 4.60 7.69
CA ASP A 42 18.36 4.88 8.87
C ASP A 42 19.48 3.84 9.05
N LEU A 43 19.20 2.56 8.75
CA LEU A 43 20.15 1.46 8.90
C LEU A 43 21.18 1.38 7.76
N PHE A 44 20.80 1.78 6.55
CA PHE A 44 21.62 1.67 5.33
C PHE A 44 21.72 3.03 4.64
N PRO A 45 22.48 3.99 5.20
CA PRO A 45 22.56 5.36 4.69
C PRO A 45 23.13 5.45 3.27
N ASP A 46 23.96 4.49 2.85
CA ASP A 46 24.47 4.41 1.48
C ASP A 46 23.34 4.14 0.46
N ASP A 47 22.27 3.48 0.87
CA ASP A 47 21.04 3.24 0.10
C ASP A 47 19.91 4.23 0.46
N GLY A 48 20.22 5.25 1.27
CA GLY A 48 19.22 6.05 1.98
C GLY A 48 18.28 6.82 1.07
N GLU A 49 18.77 7.35 -0.06
CA GLU A 49 17.92 8.05 -1.04
C GLU A 49 16.90 7.09 -1.68
N PHE A 50 17.30 5.84 -1.94
CA PHE A 50 16.40 4.83 -2.50
C PHE A 50 15.29 4.47 -1.51
N TRP A 51 15.66 4.21 -0.26
CA TRP A 51 14.68 3.90 0.79
C TRP A 51 13.76 5.06 1.12
N GLN A 52 14.29 6.29 1.11
CA GLN A 52 13.49 7.49 1.32
C GLN A 52 12.44 7.65 0.23
N ALA A 53 12.80 7.41 -1.03
CA ALA A 53 11.85 7.49 -2.15
C ALA A 53 10.69 6.52 -1.95
N LEU A 54 10.96 5.23 -1.71
CA LEU A 54 9.91 4.24 -1.45
C LEU A 54 9.06 4.61 -0.23
N SER A 55 9.69 5.05 0.87
CA SER A 55 8.96 5.46 2.07
C SER A 55 7.93 6.57 1.80
N ILE A 56 8.32 7.59 1.02
CA ILE A 56 7.44 8.72 0.64
C ILE A 56 6.31 8.25 -0.29
N GLU A 57 6.61 7.39 -1.25
CA GLU A 57 5.64 6.83 -2.19
C GLU A 57 4.54 6.05 -1.43
N GLU A 58 4.91 5.22 -0.46
CA GLU A 58 3.93 4.50 0.36
C GLU A 58 3.10 5.42 1.28
N GLU A 59 3.68 6.52 1.79
CA GLU A 59 2.86 7.53 2.48
C GLU A 59 1.84 8.17 1.53
N ASN A 60 2.21 8.39 0.27
CA ASN A 60 1.31 8.93 -0.74
C ASN A 60 0.17 7.95 -1.04
N HIS A 61 0.46 6.66 -1.20
CA HIS A 61 -0.54 5.61 -1.37
C HIS A 61 -1.53 5.57 -0.20
N ALA A 62 -1.01 5.55 1.04
CA ALA A 62 -1.84 5.59 2.25
C ALA A 62 -2.77 6.82 2.27
N ASN A 63 -2.24 7.99 1.90
CA ASN A 63 -2.99 9.24 1.85
C ASN A 63 -4.05 9.24 0.74
N LEU A 64 -3.75 8.63 -0.41
CA LEU A 64 -4.69 8.47 -1.50
C LEU A 64 -5.86 7.57 -1.09
N LEU A 65 -5.58 6.42 -0.48
CA LEU A 65 -6.59 5.50 0.06
C LEU A 65 -7.42 6.15 1.17
N ARG A 66 -6.81 6.88 2.10
CA ARG A 66 -7.51 7.62 3.17
C ARG A 66 -8.48 8.67 2.62
N ASN A 67 -8.04 9.46 1.65
CA ASN A 67 -8.89 10.44 1.00
C ASN A 67 -10.00 9.76 0.19
N GLY A 68 -9.66 8.66 -0.48
CA GLY A 68 -10.58 7.78 -1.16
C GLY A 68 -11.72 7.30 -0.27
N ARG A 69 -11.35 6.73 0.88
CA ARG A 69 -12.27 6.27 1.93
C ARG A 69 -13.19 7.39 2.40
N ARG A 70 -12.66 8.59 2.59
CA ARG A 70 -13.43 9.75 3.08
C ARG A 70 -14.40 10.31 2.04
N LEU A 71 -13.99 10.37 0.78
CA LEU A 71 -14.71 11.09 -0.28
C LEU A 71 -15.63 10.18 -1.11
N PHE A 72 -15.19 8.95 -1.42
CA PHE A 72 -15.89 8.09 -2.37
C PHE A 72 -16.60 6.90 -1.74
N LEU A 73 -16.15 6.41 -0.58
CA LEU A 73 -16.79 5.27 0.09
C LEU A 73 -18.22 5.59 0.54
N PRO A 74 -18.53 6.74 1.19
CA PRO A 74 -19.90 7.09 1.57
C PRO A 74 -20.86 7.25 0.39
N GLU A 75 -20.33 7.54 -0.80
CA GLU A 75 -21.10 7.65 -2.03
C GLU A 75 -21.22 6.32 -2.81
N GLY A 76 -20.61 5.24 -2.30
CA GLY A 76 -20.56 3.95 -2.99
C GLY A 76 -19.73 3.96 -4.27
N ARG A 77 -18.74 4.86 -4.36
CA ARG A 77 -17.91 5.10 -5.56
C ARG A 77 -16.44 4.75 -5.35
N PHE A 78 -16.07 4.19 -4.20
CA PHE A 78 -14.70 3.75 -3.96
C PHE A 78 -14.32 2.65 -4.98
N PRO A 79 -13.19 2.77 -5.69
CA PRO A 79 -12.77 1.79 -6.68
C PRO A 79 -12.30 0.51 -5.96
N ARG A 80 -13.11 -0.55 -6.03
CA ARG A 80 -12.83 -1.83 -5.37
C ARG A 80 -11.63 -2.54 -5.98
N GLU A 81 -11.25 -2.18 -7.19
CA GLU A 81 -10.08 -2.71 -7.91
C GLU A 81 -8.77 -2.44 -7.16
N LEU A 82 -8.72 -1.41 -6.30
CA LEU A 82 -7.56 -1.12 -5.44
C LEU A 82 -7.33 -2.13 -4.33
N LEU A 83 -8.30 -3.00 -4.06
CA LEU A 83 -8.31 -3.84 -2.88
C LEU A 83 -8.29 -5.31 -3.31
N PRO A 84 -7.66 -6.19 -2.51
CA PRO A 84 -7.84 -7.62 -2.67
C PRO A 84 -9.29 -8.04 -2.38
N GLU A 85 -9.66 -9.21 -2.90
CA GLU A 85 -11.01 -9.76 -2.72
C GLU A 85 -11.32 -10.16 -1.27
N SER A 86 -10.28 -10.50 -0.48
CA SER A 86 -10.42 -10.95 0.90
C SER A 86 -9.55 -10.15 1.86
N LEU A 87 -10.01 -10.11 3.11
CA LEU A 87 -9.39 -9.33 4.18
C LEU A 87 -8.20 -10.04 4.82
N GLU A 88 -8.24 -11.37 4.95
CA GLU A 88 -7.21 -12.13 5.67
C GLU A 88 -5.78 -11.83 5.19
N PRO A 89 -5.48 -11.80 3.87
CA PRO A 89 -4.11 -11.56 3.41
C PRO A 89 -3.52 -10.23 3.85
N LEU A 90 -4.34 -9.17 3.91
CA LEU A 90 -3.89 -7.85 4.38
C LEU A 90 -3.60 -7.87 5.89
N VAL A 91 -4.50 -8.46 6.68
CA VAL A 91 -4.34 -8.56 8.13
C VAL A 91 -3.09 -9.38 8.49
N GLU A 92 -2.86 -10.48 7.79
CA GLU A 92 -1.68 -11.32 8.00
C GLU A 92 -0.40 -10.57 7.64
N LYS A 93 -0.38 -9.89 6.49
CA LYS A 93 0.79 -9.13 6.06
C LYS A 93 1.08 -7.95 6.99
N ASN A 94 0.06 -7.22 7.46
CA ASN A 94 0.23 -6.15 8.45
C ASN A 94 0.89 -6.66 9.74
N ARG A 95 0.41 -7.78 10.29
CA ARG A 95 1.01 -8.38 11.49
C ARG A 95 2.45 -8.84 11.27
N GLU A 96 2.75 -9.36 10.08
CA GLU A 96 4.10 -9.74 9.69
C GLU A 96 5.04 -8.52 9.67
N LEU A 97 4.60 -7.41 9.07
CA LEU A 97 5.37 -6.17 8.99
C LEU A 97 5.60 -5.54 10.37
N GLU A 98 4.59 -5.50 11.23
CA GLU A 98 4.75 -5.06 12.62
C GLU A 98 5.80 -5.92 13.35
N SER A 99 5.72 -7.25 13.18
CA SER A 99 6.66 -8.19 13.79
C SER A 99 8.08 -8.08 13.22
N LEU A 100 8.22 -7.72 11.94
CA LEU A 100 9.51 -7.46 11.29
C LEU A 100 10.12 -6.16 11.82
N PHE A 101 9.31 -5.10 11.91
CA PHE A 101 9.75 -3.81 12.43
C PHE A 101 10.28 -3.95 13.87
N ASP A 102 9.50 -4.56 14.77
CA ASP A 102 9.90 -4.75 16.17
C ASP A 102 11.19 -5.59 16.31
N ARG A 103 11.38 -6.54 15.40
CA ARG A 103 12.59 -7.38 15.35
C ARG A 103 13.79 -6.60 14.87
N TYR A 104 13.65 -5.83 13.78
CA TYR A 104 14.75 -5.10 13.15
C TYR A 104 15.20 -3.88 13.96
N GLU A 105 14.33 -3.28 14.77
CA GLU A 105 14.76 -2.29 15.77
C GLU A 105 15.70 -2.90 16.83
N GLN A 106 15.52 -4.17 17.18
CA GLN A 106 16.34 -4.85 18.19
C GLN A 106 17.55 -5.56 17.60
N THR A 107 17.40 -6.12 16.41
CA THR A 107 18.40 -6.90 15.69
C THR A 107 18.35 -6.48 14.22
N PRO A 108 19.13 -5.44 13.84
CA PRO A 108 19.15 -4.95 12.47
C PRO A 108 19.45 -6.07 11.46
N PRO A 109 18.73 -6.13 10.32
CA PRO A 109 18.99 -7.10 9.26
C PRO A 109 20.32 -6.81 8.57
N SER A 110 20.78 -7.75 7.76
CA SER A 110 21.80 -7.42 6.75
C SER A 110 21.18 -6.56 5.65
N ARG A 111 22.02 -5.84 4.89
CA ARG A 111 21.60 -5.08 3.70
C ARG A 111 20.81 -5.98 2.73
N GLU A 112 21.33 -7.17 2.43
CA GLU A 112 20.67 -8.15 1.57
C GLU A 112 19.30 -8.61 2.11
N GLU A 113 19.20 -8.84 3.43
CA GLU A 113 17.93 -9.23 4.04
C GLU A 113 16.89 -8.11 4.00
N ALA A 114 17.30 -6.85 4.14
CA ALA A 114 16.41 -5.71 4.02
C ALA A 114 15.81 -5.61 2.61
N PHE A 115 16.64 -5.72 1.56
CA PHE A 115 16.18 -5.72 0.16
C PHE A 115 15.29 -6.92 -0.17
N ARG A 116 15.64 -8.13 0.30
CA ARG A 116 14.79 -9.31 0.10
C ARG A 116 13.45 -9.15 0.80
N THR A 117 13.44 -8.62 2.02
CA THR A 117 12.21 -8.36 2.77
C THR A 117 11.32 -7.36 2.04
N ALA A 118 11.90 -6.26 1.55
CA ALA A 118 11.20 -5.27 0.73
C ALA A 118 10.60 -5.92 -0.53
N LEU A 119 11.37 -6.74 -1.25
CA LEU A 119 10.88 -7.39 -2.46
C LEU A 119 9.71 -8.35 -2.18
N VAL A 120 9.79 -9.15 -1.11
CA VAL A 120 8.69 -10.03 -0.69
C VAL A 120 7.42 -9.24 -0.32
N LEU A 121 7.57 -8.04 0.24
CA LEU A 121 6.45 -7.14 0.54
C LEU A 121 5.79 -6.64 -0.76
N GLU A 122 6.58 -6.14 -1.70
CA GLU A 122 6.10 -5.61 -2.99
C GLU A 122 5.46 -6.66 -3.90
N GLU A 123 5.80 -7.92 -3.69
CA GLU A 123 5.17 -9.06 -4.38
C GLU A 123 3.96 -9.63 -3.63
N SER A 124 3.57 -9.03 -2.51
CA SER A 124 2.42 -9.48 -1.75
C SER A 124 1.10 -9.17 -2.47
N ALA A 125 0.06 -9.90 -2.11
CA ALA A 125 -1.24 -9.76 -2.76
C ALA A 125 -1.84 -8.34 -2.64
N GLY A 126 -1.58 -7.62 -1.55
CA GLY A 126 -2.05 -6.24 -1.35
C GLY A 126 -1.41 -5.29 -2.38
N GLU A 127 -0.09 -5.28 -2.43
CA GLU A 127 0.69 -4.44 -3.35
C GLU A 127 0.40 -4.76 -4.80
N LEU A 128 0.38 -6.05 -5.17
CA LEU A 128 0.06 -6.46 -6.53
C LEU A 128 -1.34 -6.04 -6.99
N HIS A 129 -2.33 -5.97 -6.09
CA HIS A 129 -3.66 -5.47 -6.47
C HIS A 129 -3.65 -3.96 -6.70
N TYR A 130 -3.04 -3.21 -5.79
CA TYR A 130 -2.91 -1.77 -5.91
C TYR A 130 -2.19 -1.38 -7.21
N GLN A 131 -1.02 -1.97 -7.46
CA GLN A 131 -0.21 -1.72 -8.65
C GLN A 131 -0.97 -2.07 -9.94
N ARG A 132 -1.61 -3.24 -10.01
CA ARG A 132 -2.44 -3.62 -11.17
C ARG A 132 -3.57 -2.63 -11.40
N ALA A 133 -4.21 -2.14 -10.35
CA ALA A 133 -5.25 -1.14 -10.49
C ALA A 133 -4.69 0.20 -11.00
N MET A 134 -3.50 0.61 -10.57
CA MET A 134 -2.82 1.81 -11.06
C MET A 134 -2.40 1.73 -12.53
N GLU A 135 -2.11 0.54 -13.03
CA GLU A 135 -1.64 0.30 -14.40
C GLU A 135 -2.75 -0.09 -15.38
N SER A 136 -3.87 -0.60 -14.87
CA SER A 136 -4.96 -1.06 -15.70
C SER A 136 -5.67 0.08 -16.46
N ARG A 137 -6.43 -0.30 -17.49
CA ARG A 137 -7.39 0.63 -18.08
C ARG A 137 -8.47 0.97 -17.06
N ALA A 138 -8.56 2.24 -16.67
CA ALA A 138 -9.59 2.71 -15.74
C ALA A 138 -11.02 2.39 -16.24
N PRO A 139 -11.78 1.53 -15.54
CA PRO A 139 -13.18 1.26 -15.87
C PRO A 139 -14.12 2.35 -15.34
N SER A 140 -13.65 3.18 -14.40
CA SER A 140 -14.41 4.24 -13.77
C SER A 140 -13.64 5.56 -13.75
N TRP A 141 -14.37 6.67 -13.67
CA TRP A 141 -13.76 7.99 -13.47
C TRP A 141 -13.03 8.07 -12.12
N THR A 142 -13.56 7.45 -11.07
CA THR A 142 -12.90 7.44 -9.76
C THR A 142 -11.55 6.74 -9.84
N LEU A 143 -11.44 5.56 -10.45
CA LEU A 143 -10.13 4.90 -10.60
C LEU A 143 -9.17 5.77 -11.41
N LYS A 144 -9.66 6.45 -12.45
CA LYS A 144 -8.83 7.40 -13.22
C LYS A 144 -8.29 8.56 -12.37
N VAL A 145 -9.08 9.06 -11.41
CA VAL A 145 -8.61 10.09 -10.46
C VAL A 145 -7.48 9.53 -9.59
N PHE A 146 -7.64 8.32 -9.05
CA PHE A 146 -6.58 7.67 -8.26
C PHE A 146 -5.30 7.48 -9.08
N GLN A 147 -5.42 6.91 -10.28
CA GLN A 147 -4.29 6.73 -11.21
C GLN A 147 -3.56 8.04 -11.53
N THR A 148 -4.30 9.14 -11.66
CA THR A 148 -3.72 10.47 -11.93
C THR A 148 -2.99 11.02 -10.70
N LEU A 149 -3.53 10.78 -9.49
CA LEU A 149 -2.95 11.25 -8.24
C LEU A 149 -1.77 10.39 -7.76
N ASN A 150 -1.69 9.14 -8.19
CA ASN A 150 -0.58 8.22 -7.89
C ASN A 150 0.75 8.63 -8.57
N ASN A 151 0.72 9.62 -9.47
CA ASN A 151 1.92 10.31 -9.99
C ASN A 151 3.09 9.43 -10.49
N ASP A 152 2.77 8.27 -11.08
CA ASP A 152 3.73 7.26 -11.55
C ASP A 152 4.55 6.54 -10.46
N ASP A 153 4.11 6.57 -9.19
CA ASP A 153 4.60 5.72 -8.09
C ASP A 153 4.21 4.25 -8.38
N ARG A 154 4.97 3.60 -9.27
CA ARG A 154 4.65 2.29 -9.83
C ARG A 154 5.83 1.33 -9.78
N ASP A 155 5.48 0.05 -9.71
CA ASP A 155 6.36 -1.09 -9.91
C ASP A 155 7.62 -1.07 -9.02
N HIS A 156 7.39 -0.94 -7.71
CA HIS A 156 8.45 -0.97 -6.70
C HIS A 156 9.24 -2.28 -6.76
N ALA A 157 8.59 -3.43 -7.03
CA ALA A 157 9.27 -4.71 -7.16
C ALA A 157 10.30 -4.71 -8.29
N THR A 158 9.99 -4.15 -9.47
CA THR A 158 10.98 -4.01 -10.54
C THR A 158 12.09 -3.04 -10.15
N ARG A 159 11.76 -1.90 -9.53
CA ARG A 159 12.77 -0.94 -9.07
C ARG A 159 13.73 -1.53 -8.03
N LEU A 160 13.22 -2.35 -7.11
CA LEU A 160 14.03 -3.09 -6.14
C LEU A 160 14.99 -4.04 -6.86
N ARG A 161 14.50 -4.85 -7.81
CA ARG A 161 15.35 -5.77 -8.58
C ARG A 161 16.44 -5.06 -9.37
N ASP A 162 16.07 -4.00 -10.06
CA ASP A 162 17.02 -3.21 -10.86
C ASP A 162 18.10 -2.59 -9.97
N TYR A 163 17.70 -2.06 -8.81
CA TYR A 163 18.62 -1.51 -7.82
C TYR A 163 19.55 -2.59 -7.25
N MET A 164 18.99 -3.74 -6.83
CA MET A 164 19.75 -4.87 -6.31
C MET A 164 20.78 -5.37 -7.34
N ALA A 165 20.39 -5.49 -8.61
CA ALA A 165 21.29 -5.91 -9.68
C ALA A 165 22.41 -4.89 -9.94
N ALA A 166 22.10 -3.58 -9.91
CA ALA A 166 23.09 -2.52 -10.09
C ALA A 166 24.11 -2.47 -8.94
N GLU A 167 23.65 -2.73 -7.72
CA GLU A 167 24.46 -2.65 -6.49
C GLU A 167 25.08 -4.00 -6.07
N GLY A 168 24.88 -5.06 -6.86
CA GLY A 168 25.42 -6.39 -6.58
C GLY A 168 24.82 -7.09 -5.35
N ILE A 169 23.56 -6.80 -5.04
CA ILE A 169 22.80 -7.37 -3.92
C ILE A 169 22.07 -8.63 -4.40
N ALA A 170 22.19 -9.73 -3.66
CA ALA A 170 21.53 -10.98 -4.00
C ALA A 170 20.02 -10.95 -3.70
N GLU A 171 19.21 -11.41 -4.66
CA GLU A 171 17.77 -11.71 -4.49
C GLU A 171 17.55 -12.86 -3.50
#